data_AF-A0A178DL54-F1
#
_entry.id   AF-A0A178DL54-F1
#
_cell.length_a   1.000
_cell.length_b   1.000
_cell.length_c   1.000
_cell.angle_alpha   90.00
_cell.angle_beta   90.00
_cell.angle_gamma   90.00
#
_symmetry.space_group_name_H-M   'P 1'
#
loop_
_entity.id
_entity.type
_entity.pdbx_description
1 polymer ?
#
loop_
_entity_poly.entity_id
_entity_poly.type
_entity_poly.pdbx_seq_one_letter_code
_entity_poly.pdbx_strand_id
1 'polypeptide(L)'
;MSVKTPTTSCLLDLPAELRLLIYDKIGRRTEPSNFTNLLLTCKALYNELEPDICKAFAKTVEGIAASIRADGDEIIYTPPTTLHGWLNLTVSRPKRAYMFRENDCYMHFQYIYFHRFTITFHNDSEGFEQLRGIPTTYQAAASRLAVRLSGCYDVDAYPAMKRWVLDWAQFPHADAIKRMHHPLTWFNREAWTMDTYKNAEGLLTGVCFRRAPKGPRKPEKKVDACEW
;
A
#
# COMPACT_ATOMS: atom_id res chain seq x y z
N MET A 1 30.14 -19.21 -39.21
CA MET A 1 30.65 -19.02 -37.84
C MET A 1 29.48 -18.63 -36.96
N SER A 2 29.10 -19.48 -36.00
CA SER A 2 27.96 -19.22 -35.12
C SER A 2 28.42 -18.26 -34.01
N VAL A 3 27.86 -17.04 -34.00
CA VAL A 3 28.10 -16.06 -32.94
C VAL A 3 27.40 -16.59 -31.69
N LYS A 4 28.17 -17.13 -30.74
CA LYS A 4 27.68 -17.44 -29.40
C LYS A 4 27.32 -16.11 -28.74
N THR A 5 26.04 -15.77 -28.70
CA THR A 5 25.55 -14.69 -27.83
C THR A 5 25.95 -15.01 -26.38
N PRO A 6 26.64 -14.11 -25.68
CA PRO A 6 26.94 -14.32 -24.27
C PRO A 6 25.62 -14.45 -23.50
N THR A 7 25.49 -15.54 -22.75
CA THR A 7 24.32 -15.89 -21.94
C THR A 7 24.18 -15.01 -20.69
N THR A 8 25.18 -14.17 -20.40
CA THR A 8 25.27 -13.30 -19.22
C THR A 8 25.40 -11.84 -19.63
N SER A 9 24.64 -10.97 -18.98
CA SER A 9 24.66 -9.53 -19.22
C SER A 9 26.02 -8.93 -18.87
N CYS A 10 26.57 -8.07 -19.74
CA CYS A 10 27.82 -7.35 -19.49
C CYS A 10 27.78 -6.48 -18.22
N LEU A 11 26.58 -6.16 -17.72
CA LEU A 11 26.43 -5.49 -16.42
C LEU A 11 26.91 -6.37 -15.25
N LEU A 12 26.76 -7.70 -15.35
CA LEU A 12 27.17 -8.65 -14.31
C LEU A 12 28.70 -8.84 -14.25
N ASP A 13 29.43 -8.34 -15.23
CA ASP A 13 30.89 -8.38 -15.26
C ASP A 13 31.51 -7.20 -14.47
N LEU A 14 30.72 -6.17 -14.14
CA LEU A 14 31.16 -5.04 -13.31
C LEU A 14 31.23 -5.41 -11.83
N PRO A 15 32.15 -4.82 -11.04
CA PRO A 15 32.09 -4.87 -9.58
C PRO A 15 30.73 -4.38 -9.04
N ALA A 16 30.27 -4.98 -7.94
CA ALA A 16 28.96 -4.69 -7.35
C ALA A 16 28.78 -3.20 -7.02
N GLU A 17 29.85 -2.53 -6.59
CA GLU A 17 29.86 -1.11 -6.24
C GLU A 17 29.51 -0.22 -7.46
N LEU A 18 30.03 -0.56 -8.64
CA LEU A 18 29.73 0.15 -9.88
C LEU A 18 28.31 -0.15 -10.38
N ARG A 19 27.84 -1.39 -10.20
CA ARG A 19 26.46 -1.76 -10.51
C ARG A 19 25.46 -0.96 -9.66
N LEU A 20 25.69 -0.88 -8.35
CA LEU A 20 24.86 -0.12 -7.42
C LEU A 20 24.80 1.37 -7.77
N LEU A 21 25.93 1.97 -8.18
CA LEU A 21 25.96 3.36 -8.65
C LEU A 21 25.11 3.58 -9.92
N ILE A 22 25.14 2.63 -10.86
CA ILE A 22 24.30 2.67 -12.07
C ILE A 22 22.82 2.57 -11.68
N TYR A 23 22.48 1.66 -10.76
CA TYR A 23 21.10 1.49 -10.29
C TYR A 23 20.57 2.70 -9.53
N ASP A 24 21.37 3.35 -8.68
CA ASP A 24 20.98 4.59 -8.01
C ASP A 24 20.64 5.69 -9.02
N LYS A 25 21.41 5.80 -10.13
CA LYS A 25 21.15 6.78 -11.20
C LYS A 25 19.86 6.51 -11.98
N ILE A 26 19.50 5.24 -12.18
CA ILE A 26 18.27 4.84 -12.86
C ILE A 26 17.06 4.96 -11.91
N GLY A 27 17.25 4.53 -10.66
CA GLY A 27 16.23 4.44 -9.62
C GLY A 27 15.77 5.78 -9.06
N ARG A 28 16.65 6.79 -8.97
CA ARG A 28 16.28 8.15 -8.52
C ARG A 28 15.27 8.87 -9.42
N ARG A 29 15.05 8.38 -10.64
CA ARG A 29 14.14 9.02 -11.61
C ARG A 29 12.80 8.32 -11.77
N THR A 30 12.55 7.19 -11.12
CA THR A 30 11.38 6.37 -11.44
C THR A 30 10.73 5.73 -10.22
N GLU A 31 9.40 5.59 -10.31
CA GLU A 31 8.55 4.93 -9.34
C GLU A 31 9.10 3.57 -8.89
N PRO A 32 8.80 3.12 -7.65
CA PRO A 32 9.20 1.80 -7.13
C PRO A 32 8.83 0.61 -8.03
N SER A 33 7.88 0.79 -8.96
CA SER A 33 7.46 -0.19 -9.97
C SER A 33 8.58 -0.59 -10.95
N ASN A 34 9.51 0.31 -11.28
CA ASN A 34 10.62 0.02 -12.19
C ASN A 34 11.77 -0.72 -11.50
N PHE A 35 11.98 -0.47 -10.20
CA PHE A 35 12.84 -1.31 -9.37
C PHE A 35 12.37 -2.75 -9.37
N THR A 36 11.05 -2.99 -9.34
CA THR A 36 10.52 -4.37 -9.33
C THR A 36 10.89 -5.14 -10.59
N ASN A 37 10.88 -4.51 -11.77
CA ASN A 37 11.28 -5.15 -13.03
C ASN A 37 12.78 -5.45 -13.11
N LEU A 38 13.62 -4.57 -12.55
CA LEU A 38 15.07 -4.77 -12.46
C LEU A 38 15.44 -5.89 -11.47
N LEU A 39 14.73 -5.97 -10.35
CA LEU A 39 14.88 -7.00 -9.32
C LEU A 39 14.43 -8.39 -9.81
N LEU A 40 13.42 -8.45 -10.68
CA LEU A 40 12.88 -9.69 -11.23
C LEU A 40 13.72 -10.27 -12.39
N THR A 41 14.63 -9.49 -12.98
CA THR A 41 15.42 -9.92 -14.14
C THR A 41 16.72 -10.64 -13.77
N CYS A 42 17.26 -10.45 -12.56
CA CYS A 42 18.47 -11.15 -12.13
C CYS A 42 18.56 -11.32 -10.60
N LYS A 43 18.71 -12.58 -10.15
CA LYS A 43 18.86 -12.94 -8.73
C LYS A 43 20.11 -12.32 -8.07
N ALA A 44 21.19 -12.12 -8.83
CA ALA A 44 22.40 -11.48 -8.32
C ALA A 44 22.16 -10.01 -7.99
N LEU A 45 21.47 -9.28 -8.88
CA LEU A 45 21.13 -7.86 -8.68
C LEU A 45 20.14 -7.68 -7.54
N TYR A 46 19.20 -8.63 -7.40
CA TYR A 46 18.29 -8.66 -6.25
C TYR A 46 19.05 -8.68 -4.93
N ASN A 47 20.01 -9.61 -4.78
CA ASN A 47 20.78 -9.76 -3.54
C ASN A 47 21.67 -8.55 -3.24
N GLU A 48 22.18 -7.88 -4.28
CA GLU A 48 23.03 -6.69 -4.12
C GLU A 48 22.24 -5.46 -3.68
N LEU A 49 21.06 -5.26 -4.26
CA LEU A 49 20.22 -4.08 -4.00
C LEU A 49 19.33 -4.21 -2.77
N GLU A 50 18.99 -5.44 -2.37
CA GLU A 50 18.07 -5.69 -1.26
C GLU A 50 18.44 -4.93 0.03
N PRO A 51 19.70 -4.89 0.49
CA PRO A 51 20.06 -4.15 1.70
C PRO A 51 19.78 -2.65 1.60
N ASP A 52 20.07 -2.03 0.46
CA ASP A 52 19.87 -0.59 0.27
C ASP A 52 18.39 -0.23 0.09
N ILE A 53 17.62 -1.10 -0.56
CA ILE A 53 16.16 -0.98 -0.64
C ILE A 53 15.56 -1.09 0.77
N CYS A 54 16.01 -2.06 1.59
CA CYS A 54 15.54 -2.21 2.95
C CYS A 54 15.84 -0.97 3.81
N LYS A 55 17.05 -0.39 3.68
CA LYS A 55 17.40 0.88 4.35
C LYS A 55 16.51 2.03 3.91
N ALA A 56 16.20 2.12 2.62
CA ALA A 56 15.31 3.15 2.09
C ALA A 56 13.88 2.99 2.63
N PHE A 57 13.34 1.77 2.63
CA PHE A 57 12.04 1.47 3.26
C PHE A 57 12.02 1.85 4.74
N ALA A 58 13.04 1.43 5.50
CA ALA A 58 13.14 1.75 6.92
C ALA A 58 13.11 3.27 7.14
N LYS A 59 13.96 4.02 6.46
CA LYS A 59 14.01 5.47 6.56
C LYS A 59 12.67 6.14 6.21
N THR A 60 12.00 5.70 5.15
CA THR A 60 10.70 6.27 4.74
C THR A 60 9.62 5.96 5.77
N VAL A 61 9.53 4.72 6.24
CA VAL A 61 8.52 4.30 7.24
C VAL A 61 8.78 4.99 8.58
N GLU A 62 10.03 5.13 9.00
CA GLU A 62 10.42 5.91 10.17
C GLU A 62 10.00 7.38 10.05
N GLY A 63 10.19 7.99 8.88
CA GLY A 63 9.74 9.37 8.62
C GLY A 63 8.22 9.52 8.74
N ILE A 64 7.44 8.60 8.17
CA ILE A 64 5.98 8.59 8.32
C ILE A 64 5.59 8.38 9.79
N ALA A 65 6.22 7.44 10.48
CA ALA A 65 5.95 7.16 11.88
C ALA A 65 6.27 8.35 12.79
N ALA A 66 7.35 9.09 12.51
CA ALA A 66 7.67 10.33 13.20
C ALA A 66 6.59 11.40 12.97
N SER A 67 6.10 11.54 11.73
CA SER A 67 4.99 12.47 11.41
C SER A 67 3.70 12.10 12.16
N ILE A 68 3.34 10.81 12.23
CA ILE A 68 2.16 10.33 12.96
C ILE A 68 2.28 10.67 14.46
N ARG A 69 3.45 10.43 15.05
CA ARG A 69 3.72 10.75 16.46
C ARG A 69 3.71 12.26 16.73
N ALA A 70 4.22 13.05 15.79
CA ALA A 70 4.18 14.52 15.89
C ALA A 70 2.74 15.07 15.85
N ASP A 71 1.83 14.39 15.16
CA ASP A 71 0.38 14.70 15.15
C ASP A 71 -0.35 14.22 16.41
N GLY A 72 0.36 13.61 17.37
CA GLY A 72 -0.23 13.07 18.60
C GLY A 72 -1.00 11.75 18.40
N ASP A 73 -0.75 11.05 17.30
CA ASP A 73 -1.26 9.69 17.06
C ASP A 73 -0.17 8.64 17.35
N GLU A 74 -0.61 7.42 17.62
CA GLU A 74 0.27 6.31 17.95
C GLU A 74 0.40 5.38 16.74
N ILE A 75 1.61 4.88 16.52
CA ILE A 75 1.91 3.84 15.56
C ILE A 75 2.92 2.86 16.17
N ILE A 76 2.55 1.59 16.18
CA ILE A 76 3.39 0.49 16.63
C ILE A 76 3.70 -0.38 15.42
N TYR A 77 4.97 -0.67 15.18
CA TYR A 77 5.38 -1.65 14.20
C TYR A 77 6.76 -2.19 14.57
N THR A 78 7.06 -3.40 14.10
CA THR A 78 8.39 -3.97 14.20
C THR A 78 9.07 -3.83 12.84
N PRO A 79 10.18 -3.09 12.73
CA PRO A 79 10.92 -2.95 11.48
C PRO A 79 11.32 -4.33 10.93
N PRO A 80 10.88 -4.71 9.73
CA PRO A 80 11.30 -5.96 9.11
C PRO A 80 12.80 -5.95 8.76
N THR A 81 13.41 -7.13 8.74
CA THR A 81 14.82 -7.31 8.35
C THR A 81 15.00 -7.73 6.89
N THR A 82 13.91 -8.05 6.19
CA THR A 82 13.92 -8.56 4.81
C THR A 82 13.05 -7.70 3.91
N LEU A 83 13.35 -7.66 2.61
CA LEU A 83 12.53 -6.92 1.65
C LEU A 83 11.11 -7.50 1.57
N HIS A 84 10.98 -8.82 1.66
CA HIS A 84 9.67 -9.46 1.73
C HIS A 84 8.84 -8.95 2.93
N GLY A 85 9.47 -8.80 4.09
CA GLY A 85 8.82 -8.25 5.28
C GLY A 85 8.41 -6.78 5.08
N TRP A 86 9.28 -5.95 4.49
CA TRP A 86 8.95 -4.55 4.17
C TRP A 86 7.79 -4.42 3.19
N LEU A 87 7.75 -5.27 2.15
CA LEU A 87 6.66 -5.29 1.16
C LEU A 87 5.33 -5.79 1.73
N ASN A 88 5.36 -6.47 2.89
CA ASN A 88 4.20 -7.01 3.59
C ASN A 88 4.04 -6.40 5.01
N LEU A 89 4.33 -5.10 5.14
CA LEU A 89 4.37 -4.41 6.43
C LEU A 89 3.01 -4.43 7.13
N THR A 90 3.04 -4.75 8.43
CA THR A 90 1.91 -4.61 9.34
C THR A 90 2.24 -3.53 10.37
N VAL A 91 1.31 -2.60 10.57
CA VAL A 91 1.37 -1.57 11.60
C VAL A 91 0.15 -1.66 12.47
N SER A 92 0.29 -1.27 13.73
CA SER A 92 -0.79 -1.20 14.69
C SER A 92 -1.14 0.25 14.98
N ARG A 93 -2.43 0.56 14.95
CA ARG A 93 -2.99 1.90 15.17
C ARG A 93 -4.09 1.86 16.23
N PRO A 94 -4.16 2.81 17.18
CA PRO A 94 -5.28 2.89 18.11
C PRO A 94 -6.57 3.23 17.38
N LYS A 95 -7.70 2.65 17.77
CA LYS A 95 -9.02 3.06 17.23
C LYS A 95 -9.35 4.49 17.65
N ARG A 96 -9.70 5.35 16.70
CA ARG A 96 -9.97 6.79 16.91
C ARG A 96 -11.11 7.28 16.01
N ALA A 97 -11.73 8.39 16.38
CA ALA A 97 -12.62 9.09 15.45
C ALA A 97 -11.84 9.60 14.24
N TYR A 98 -12.55 9.76 13.12
CA TYR A 98 -12.04 10.49 11.96
C TYR A 98 -10.78 9.92 11.28
N MET A 99 -10.56 8.61 11.38
CA MET A 99 -9.54 7.88 10.61
C MET A 99 -9.70 8.06 9.08
N PHE A 100 -8.57 8.06 8.38
CA PHE A 100 -8.43 8.12 6.92
C PHE A 100 -9.04 9.38 6.30
N ARG A 101 -8.90 10.51 7.00
CA ARG A 101 -9.14 11.85 6.45
C ARG A 101 -7.99 12.28 5.55
N GLU A 102 -8.17 13.41 4.85
CA GLU A 102 -7.17 13.97 3.94
C GLU A 102 -5.82 14.20 4.60
N ASN A 103 -5.85 14.77 5.80
CA ASN A 103 -4.67 15.15 6.56
C ASN A 103 -4.24 14.04 7.53
N ASP A 104 -4.84 12.86 7.45
CA ASP A 104 -4.43 11.74 8.30
C ASP A 104 -3.06 11.25 7.82
N CYS A 105 -2.03 11.39 8.66
CA CYS A 105 -0.66 11.00 8.31
C CYS A 105 -0.53 9.52 7.91
N TYR A 106 -1.45 8.65 8.32
CA TYR A 106 -1.49 7.26 7.84
C TYR A 106 -1.74 7.14 6.34
N MET A 107 -2.34 8.15 5.70
CA MET A 107 -2.54 8.17 4.26
C MET A 107 -1.21 8.28 3.49
N HIS A 108 -0.13 8.73 4.11
CA HIS A 108 1.19 8.79 3.45
C HIS A 108 1.70 7.41 3.01
N PHE A 109 1.28 6.32 3.66
CA PHE A 109 1.62 4.96 3.24
C PHE A 109 1.09 4.60 1.84
N GLN A 110 0.08 5.31 1.33
CA GLN A 110 -0.46 5.07 -0.01
C GLN A 110 0.56 5.32 -1.14
N TYR A 111 1.55 6.17 -0.87
CA TYR A 111 2.59 6.55 -1.84
C TYR A 111 3.77 5.58 -1.86
N ILE A 112 3.78 4.57 -1.00
CA ILE A 112 4.82 3.55 -0.94
C ILE A 112 4.32 2.27 -1.61
N TYR A 113 5.22 1.58 -2.31
CA TYR A 113 4.91 0.28 -2.89
C TYR A 113 4.90 -0.81 -1.82
N PHE A 114 3.72 -1.40 -1.62
CA PHE A 114 3.54 -2.61 -0.81
C PHE A 114 2.84 -3.70 -1.61
N HIS A 115 3.25 -4.94 -1.43
CA HIS A 115 2.42 -6.09 -1.82
C HIS A 115 1.18 -6.19 -0.93
N ARG A 116 1.36 -5.96 0.37
CA ARG A 116 0.30 -5.91 1.36
C ARG A 116 0.70 -4.96 2.47
N PHE A 117 -0.10 -3.93 2.70
CA PHE A 117 0.00 -3.11 3.89
C PHE A 117 -1.17 -3.42 4.80
N THR A 118 -0.90 -3.77 6.06
CA THR A 118 -1.95 -4.13 7.03
C THR A 118 -1.94 -3.13 8.17
N ILE A 119 -3.10 -2.56 8.49
CA ILE A 119 -3.33 -1.81 9.72
C ILE A 119 -4.15 -2.69 10.64
N THR A 120 -3.55 -3.11 11.75
CA THR A 120 -4.26 -3.76 12.86
C THR A 120 -4.72 -2.69 13.84
N PHE A 121 -5.98 -2.73 14.24
CA PHE A 121 -6.46 -1.85 15.31
C PHE A 121 -6.12 -2.46 16.67
N HIS A 122 -5.55 -1.65 17.57
CA HIS A 122 -5.36 -1.99 18.98
C HIS A 122 -6.07 -0.96 19.87
N ASN A 123 -6.32 -1.31 21.14
CA ASN A 123 -6.96 -0.49 22.17
C ASN A 123 -8.26 0.23 21.74
N ASP A 124 -9.39 -0.13 22.35
CA ASP A 124 -10.50 0.82 22.45
C ASP A 124 -10.01 1.95 23.36
N SER A 125 -9.52 3.04 22.78
CA SER A 125 -9.09 4.17 23.57
C SER A 125 -10.28 4.66 24.42
N GLU A 126 -10.19 4.46 25.74
CA GLU A 126 -11.21 4.82 26.75
C GLU A 126 -11.54 6.34 26.80
N GLY A 127 -10.95 7.15 25.91
CA GLY A 127 -11.14 8.60 25.86
C GLY A 127 -12.19 9.09 24.87
N PHE A 128 -12.91 8.22 24.16
CA PHE A 128 -13.68 8.61 22.96
C PHE A 128 -15.20 8.54 23.04
N GLU A 129 -15.80 8.26 24.21
CA GLU A 129 -17.26 8.33 24.37
C GLU A 129 -17.83 9.76 24.21
N GLN A 130 -16.99 10.81 24.18
CA GLN A 130 -17.45 12.20 24.30
C GLN A 130 -17.55 12.98 22.98
N LEU A 131 -17.04 12.48 21.85
CA LEU A 131 -17.11 13.21 20.57
C LEU A 131 -18.35 12.86 19.75
N ARG A 132 -19.49 13.39 20.20
CA ARG A 132 -20.70 13.74 19.42
C ARG A 132 -21.22 12.68 18.45
N GLY A 133 -21.85 11.61 18.94
CA GLY A 133 -22.93 10.91 18.23
C GLY A 133 -22.65 10.30 16.85
N ILE A 134 -21.39 10.30 16.37
CA ILE A 134 -20.99 9.64 15.12
C ILE A 134 -20.40 8.28 15.51
N PRO A 135 -21.02 7.16 15.14
CA PRO A 135 -20.49 5.85 15.44
C PRO A 135 -19.09 5.69 14.82
N THR A 136 -18.06 5.68 15.64
CA THR A 136 -16.66 5.38 15.28
C THR A 136 -16.48 3.88 15.10
N THR A 137 -17.23 3.34 14.15
CA THR A 137 -17.19 1.92 13.80
C THR A 137 -16.01 1.66 12.86
N TYR A 138 -15.46 0.45 12.92
CA TYR A 138 -14.49 -0.04 11.93
C TYR A 138 -15.01 0.12 10.49
N GLN A 139 -16.33 0.05 10.32
CA GLN A 139 -17.01 0.33 9.05
C GLN A 139 -16.82 1.77 8.56
N ALA A 140 -16.93 2.78 9.42
CA ALA A 140 -16.73 4.17 9.03
C ALA A 140 -15.27 4.39 8.58
N ALA A 141 -14.31 3.76 9.26
CA ALA A 141 -12.90 3.80 8.86
C ALA A 141 -12.70 3.12 7.49
N ALA A 142 -13.24 1.91 7.30
CA ALA A 142 -13.20 1.22 6.01
C ALA A 142 -13.84 2.03 4.87
N SER A 143 -14.99 2.66 5.10
CA SER A 143 -15.70 3.46 4.09
C SER A 143 -14.91 4.71 3.70
N ARG A 144 -14.25 5.38 4.65
CA ARG A 144 -13.40 6.54 4.36
C ARG A 144 -12.15 6.15 3.57
N LEU A 145 -11.49 5.05 3.96
CA LEU A 145 -10.36 4.53 3.21
C LEU A 145 -10.78 4.18 1.78
N ALA A 146 -11.92 3.52 1.60
CA ALA A 146 -12.50 3.24 0.29
C ALA A 146 -12.66 4.54 -0.52
N VAL A 147 -13.30 5.58 0.01
CA VAL A 147 -13.43 6.87 -0.68
C VAL A 147 -12.06 7.43 -1.10
N ARG A 148 -11.06 7.38 -0.23
CA ARG A 148 -9.71 7.88 -0.55
C ARG A 148 -9.03 7.09 -1.65
N LEU A 149 -9.04 5.76 -1.57
CA LEU A 149 -8.47 4.89 -2.60
C LEU A 149 -9.16 5.08 -3.96
N SER A 150 -10.46 5.42 -3.96
CA SER A 150 -11.22 5.70 -5.19
C SER A 150 -10.87 7.05 -5.84
N GLY A 151 -10.43 8.02 -5.04
CA GLY A 151 -10.00 9.35 -5.49
C GLY A 151 -8.60 9.36 -6.09
N CYS A 152 -7.74 8.40 -5.72
CA CYS A 152 -6.38 8.26 -6.26
C CYS A 152 -6.32 7.68 -7.69
N TYR A 153 -7.44 7.65 -8.43
CA TYR A 153 -7.49 7.19 -9.82
C TYR A 153 -7.10 8.27 -10.83
N ASP A 154 -7.33 9.54 -10.50
CA ASP A 154 -7.24 10.68 -11.44
C ASP A 154 -5.88 11.37 -11.46
N VAL A 155 -4.96 10.97 -10.58
CA VAL A 155 -3.62 11.56 -10.49
C VAL A 155 -2.62 10.50 -10.95
N ASP A 156 -1.65 10.90 -11.77
CA ASP A 156 -0.54 10.04 -12.20
C ASP A 156 0.17 9.34 -11.02
N ALA A 157 -0.01 9.85 -9.80
CA ALA A 157 0.30 9.19 -8.53
C ALA A 157 -0.74 8.11 -8.16
N TYR A 158 -0.81 7.02 -8.94
CA TYR A 158 -1.54 5.83 -8.49
C TYR A 158 -0.94 5.31 -7.18
N PRO A 159 -1.74 4.83 -6.21
CA PRO A 159 -1.19 4.17 -5.04
C PRO A 159 -0.34 2.99 -5.51
N ALA A 160 0.93 3.00 -5.14
CA ALA A 160 1.88 1.96 -5.53
C ALA A 160 1.56 0.61 -4.85
N MET A 161 0.69 0.64 -3.83
CA MET A 161 0.21 -0.49 -3.07
C MET A 161 -0.70 -1.43 -3.89
N LYS A 162 -0.48 -2.75 -3.76
CA LYS A 162 -1.35 -3.79 -4.33
C LYS A 162 -2.53 -4.14 -3.44
N ARG A 163 -2.32 -4.13 -2.11
CA ARG A 163 -3.35 -4.47 -1.12
C ARG A 163 -3.24 -3.61 0.12
N TRP A 164 -4.37 -3.05 0.55
CA TRP A 164 -4.53 -2.41 1.86
C TRP A 164 -5.47 -3.24 2.70
N VAL A 165 -5.04 -3.65 3.90
CA VAL A 165 -5.84 -4.46 4.82
C VAL A 165 -6.12 -3.65 6.08
N LEU A 166 -7.39 -3.60 6.47
CA LEU A 166 -7.80 -3.15 7.79
C LEU A 166 -8.23 -4.38 8.57
N ASP A 167 -7.57 -4.61 9.70
CA ASP A 167 -7.76 -5.79 10.54
C ASP A 167 -8.18 -5.35 11.95
N TRP A 168 -9.35 -5.82 12.38
CA TRP A 168 -9.88 -5.66 13.74
C TRP A 168 -10.31 -7.01 14.32
N ALA A 169 -9.63 -8.11 13.94
CA ALA A 169 -9.96 -9.44 14.44
C ALA A 169 -9.92 -9.57 15.96
N GLN A 170 -9.12 -8.74 16.64
CA GLN A 170 -9.04 -8.68 18.11
C GLN A 170 -10.29 -8.03 18.74
N PHE A 171 -11.12 -7.33 17.96
CA PHE A 171 -12.30 -6.60 18.42
C PHE A 171 -13.53 -6.90 17.52
N PRO A 172 -13.99 -8.17 17.46
CA PRO A 172 -15.09 -8.55 16.59
C PRO A 172 -16.40 -7.90 17.07
N HIS A 173 -16.97 -7.01 16.25
CA HIS A 173 -18.23 -6.32 16.59
C HIS A 173 -19.43 -6.96 15.87
N ALA A 174 -20.41 -7.43 16.64
CA ALA A 174 -21.65 -8.03 16.11
C ALA A 174 -22.47 -7.09 15.21
N ASP A 175 -22.49 -5.79 15.53
CA ASP A 175 -23.25 -4.79 14.78
C ASP A 175 -22.64 -4.41 13.43
N ALA A 176 -21.35 -4.73 13.21
CA ALA A 176 -20.66 -4.42 11.96
C ALA A 176 -21.19 -5.24 10.77
N ILE A 177 -21.78 -6.41 11.02
CA ILE A 177 -22.27 -7.33 9.99
C ILE A 177 -23.46 -6.74 9.22
N LYS A 178 -24.41 -6.10 9.92
CA LYS A 178 -25.72 -5.78 9.34
C LYS A 178 -25.71 -4.56 8.41
N ARG A 179 -24.72 -3.68 8.51
CA ARG A 179 -24.76 -2.35 7.85
C ARG A 179 -23.73 -2.15 6.72
N MET A 180 -22.84 -3.10 6.46
CA MET A 180 -21.80 -2.93 5.43
C MET A 180 -22.28 -3.07 3.98
N HIS A 181 -23.48 -3.59 3.75
CA HIS A 181 -23.98 -3.86 2.40
C HIS A 181 -24.30 -2.62 1.56
N HIS A 182 -24.43 -1.42 2.15
CA HIS A 182 -24.95 -0.24 1.43
C HIS A 182 -23.90 0.84 1.11
N PRO A 183 -22.92 1.16 1.99
CA PRO A 183 -21.93 2.20 1.72
C PRO A 183 -20.63 1.70 1.06
N LEU A 184 -20.52 0.41 0.72
CA LEU A 184 -19.30 -0.14 0.12
C LEU A 184 -19.55 -0.80 -1.24
N THR A 185 -20.80 -0.98 -1.63
CA THR A 185 -21.21 -1.51 -2.95
C THR A 185 -20.90 -0.55 -4.10
N TRP A 186 -20.81 0.76 -3.84
CA TRP A 186 -20.38 1.78 -4.81
C TRP A 186 -18.85 1.88 -4.98
N PHE A 187 -18.08 1.18 -4.15
CA PHE A 187 -16.62 1.17 -4.24
C PHE A 187 -16.07 0.25 -5.35
N ASN A 188 -16.92 -0.48 -6.07
CA ASN A 188 -16.54 -1.18 -7.30
C ASN A 188 -16.31 -0.18 -8.46
N ARG A 189 -15.25 0.63 -8.34
CA ARG A 189 -14.64 1.33 -9.48
C ARG A 189 -13.59 0.42 -10.09
N GLU A 190 -13.33 0.56 -11.39
CA GLU A 190 -12.43 -0.30 -12.20
C GLU A 190 -11.00 -0.48 -11.63
N ALA A 191 -10.60 0.26 -10.58
CA ALA A 191 -9.26 0.27 -10.01
C ALA A 191 -9.08 -0.52 -8.71
N TRP A 192 -10.13 -0.73 -7.91
CA TRP A 192 -10.03 -1.41 -6.61
C TRP A 192 -11.23 -2.32 -6.36
N THR A 193 -10.97 -3.50 -5.82
CA THR A 193 -11.98 -4.44 -5.31
C THR A 193 -11.85 -4.53 -3.79
N MET A 194 -12.94 -4.89 -3.12
CA MET A 194 -12.96 -5.04 -1.67
C MET A 194 -13.44 -6.43 -1.27
N ASP A 195 -12.72 -7.06 -0.35
CA ASP A 195 -13.07 -8.32 0.29
C ASP A 195 -13.28 -8.12 1.78
N THR A 196 -14.17 -8.92 2.35
CA THR A 196 -14.48 -8.90 3.79
C THR A 196 -13.96 -10.16 4.44
N TYR A 197 -13.42 -10.02 5.66
CA TYR A 197 -12.99 -11.15 6.49
C TYR A 197 -14.01 -11.37 7.60
N LYS A 198 -14.39 -12.63 7.82
CA LYS A 198 -15.28 -13.02 8.92
C LYS A 198 -14.61 -14.09 9.78
N ASN A 199 -14.90 -14.10 11.07
CA ASN A 199 -14.49 -15.18 11.98
C ASN A 199 -15.41 -16.41 11.83
N ALA A 200 -15.16 -17.45 12.64
CA ALA A 200 -15.95 -18.68 12.65
C ALA A 200 -17.44 -18.47 13.01
N GLU A 201 -17.76 -17.41 13.76
CA GLU A 201 -19.12 -17.03 14.16
C GLU A 201 -19.83 -16.16 13.10
N GLY A 202 -19.15 -15.88 11.97
CA GLY A 202 -19.67 -15.01 10.92
C GLY A 202 -19.55 -13.51 11.23
N LEU A 203 -18.92 -13.13 12.34
CA LEU A 203 -18.63 -11.75 12.70
C LEU A 203 -17.55 -11.17 11.79
N LEU A 204 -17.77 -9.94 11.35
CA LEU A 204 -16.82 -9.26 10.47
C LEU A 204 -15.59 -8.80 11.26
N THR A 205 -14.41 -9.21 10.82
CA THR A 205 -13.12 -8.97 11.47
C THR A 205 -12.14 -8.12 10.67
N GLY A 206 -12.46 -7.81 9.42
CA GLY A 206 -11.60 -6.96 8.60
C GLY A 206 -12.10 -6.73 7.19
N VAL A 207 -11.38 -5.88 6.46
CA VAL A 207 -11.54 -5.67 5.03
C VAL A 207 -10.19 -5.64 4.32
N CYS A 208 -10.15 -6.14 3.09
CA CYS A 208 -9.01 -5.99 2.20
C CYS A 208 -9.44 -5.25 0.94
N PHE A 209 -8.77 -4.13 0.67
CA PHE A 209 -8.82 -3.45 -0.60
C PHE A 209 -7.71 -4.02 -1.48
N ARG A 210 -8.08 -4.63 -2.61
CA ARG A 210 -7.13 -5.15 -3.60
C ARG A 210 -7.21 -4.27 -4.85
N ARG A 211 -6.07 -3.90 -5.41
CA ARG A 211 -6.05 -3.22 -6.69
C ARG A 211 -6.58 -4.18 -7.75
N ALA A 212 -7.58 -3.75 -8.52
CA ALA A 212 -8.07 -4.53 -9.65
C ALA A 212 -6.92 -4.73 -10.65
N PRO A 213 -6.76 -5.92 -11.23
CA PRO A 213 -5.86 -6.07 -12.36
C PRO A 213 -6.29 -5.05 -13.42
N LYS A 214 -5.34 -4.25 -13.94
CA LYS A 214 -5.63 -3.35 -15.04
C LYS A 214 -6.30 -4.19 -16.13
N GLY A 215 -7.59 -3.98 -16.35
CA GLY A 215 -8.25 -4.49 -17.55
C GLY A 215 -7.48 -3.97 -18.77
N PRO A 216 -7.63 -4.59 -19.96
CA PRO A 216 -7.10 -3.99 -21.17
C PRO A 216 -7.53 -2.52 -21.19
N ARG A 217 -6.56 -1.59 -21.25
CA ARG A 217 -6.86 -0.17 -21.42
C ARG A 217 -7.86 -0.11 -22.58
N LYS A 218 -9.06 0.40 -22.35
CA LYS A 218 -9.96 0.72 -23.46
C LYS A 218 -9.10 1.54 -24.43
N PRO A 219 -9.00 1.14 -25.71
CA PRO A 219 -8.18 1.88 -26.65
C PRO A 219 -8.62 3.33 -26.55
N GLU A 220 -7.65 4.21 -26.27
CA GLU A 220 -7.89 5.64 -26.31
C GLU A 220 -8.62 5.91 -27.63
N LYS A 221 -9.82 6.48 -27.55
CA LYS A 221 -10.48 6.99 -28.74
C LYS A 221 -9.45 7.89 -29.39
N LYS A 222 -8.91 7.46 -30.54
CA LYS A 222 -8.10 8.33 -31.38
C LYS A 222 -8.95 9.57 -31.58
N VAL A 223 -8.52 10.68 -31.00
CA VAL A 223 -9.07 11.97 -31.35
C VAL A 223 -8.61 12.13 -32.78
N ASP A 224 -9.54 11.98 -33.73
CA ASP A 224 -9.25 12.25 -35.13
C ASP A 224 -8.63 13.63 -35.18
N ALA A 225 -7.37 13.68 -35.63
CA ALA A 225 -6.66 14.92 -35.80
C ALA A 225 -7.50 15.78 -36.75
N CYS A 226 -7.96 16.93 -36.26
CA CYS A 226 -8.49 17.97 -37.13
C CYS A 226 -7.44 18.23 -38.23
N GLU A 227 -7.80 17.90 -39.46
CA GLU A 227 -7.14 18.41 -40.65
C GLU A 227 -7.29 19.94 -40.63
N TRP A 228 -6.16 20.64 -40.56
CA TRP A 228 -6.03 22.05 -40.91
C TRP A 228 -5.30 22.13 -42.25
#